data_AF-A0A9E2F024-F1
#
_entry.id   AF-A0A9E2F024-F1
#
_cell.length_a   1.000
_cell.length_b   1.000
_cell.length_c   1.000
_cell.angle_alpha   90.00
_cell.angle_beta   90.00
_cell.angle_gamma   90.00
#
_symmetry.space_group_name_H-M   'P 1'
#
loop_
_entity.id
_entity.type
_entity.pdbx_description
1 polymer ?
#
loop_
_entity_poly.entity_id
_entity_poly.type
_entity_poly.pdbx_seq_one_letter_code
_entity_poly.pdbx_strand_id
1 'polypeptide(L)'
;MAENAAASPMAGLGNFPGGRQMILLVALSLSIAIGVTAAFWLREPSYELLYSNLSDRDVSAVMDALRAEGTPYRLDNGALLVPSAEVYNTRLRLSSQGLPRGAGFGLEVIEGESSFSTSQFM
;
A
#
# COMPACT_ATOMS: atom_id res chain seq x y z
N MET A 1 -61.68 -3.05 -55.63
CA MET A 1 -60.66 -2.56 -54.68
C MET A 1 -61.26 -2.64 -53.28
N ALA A 2 -60.75 -3.51 -52.42
CA ALA A 2 -61.06 -3.53 -50.99
C ALA A 2 -59.72 -3.51 -50.23
N GLU A 3 -59.65 -2.59 -49.29
CA GLU A 3 -58.56 -2.24 -48.39
C GLU A 3 -57.65 -3.38 -47.89
N ASN A 4 -56.35 -3.18 -48.04
CA ASN A 4 -55.29 -3.87 -47.30
C ASN A 4 -54.46 -2.79 -46.59
N ALA A 5 -53.89 -3.17 -45.45
CA ALA A 5 -53.09 -2.40 -44.49
C ALA A 5 -53.93 -1.61 -43.45
N ALA A 6 -53.71 -1.74 -42.14
CA ALA A 6 -52.51 -2.16 -41.45
C ALA A 6 -52.88 -2.96 -40.19
N ALA A 7 -52.48 -4.24 -40.16
CA ALA A 7 -52.28 -4.92 -38.89
C ALA A 7 -51.04 -4.27 -38.26
N SER A 8 -51.25 -3.43 -37.23
CA SER A 8 -50.15 -2.88 -36.44
C SER A 8 -49.43 -4.02 -35.72
N PRO A 9 -48.17 -4.36 -36.07
CA PRO A 9 -47.42 -5.32 -35.31
C PRO A 9 -46.77 -4.57 -34.13
N MET A 10 -46.77 -5.20 -32.96
CA MET A 10 -45.90 -4.84 -31.83
C MET A 10 -46.35 -3.66 -30.94
N ALA A 11 -47.54 -3.76 -30.35
CA ALA A 11 -47.86 -3.08 -29.10
C ALA A 11 -48.04 -4.12 -27.98
N GLY A 12 -46.95 -4.82 -27.62
CA GLY A 12 -47.02 -5.93 -26.65
C GLY A 12 -45.72 -6.30 -25.94
N LEU A 13 -44.65 -5.52 -26.08
CA LEU A 13 -43.34 -5.78 -25.46
C LEU A 13 -43.03 -4.83 -24.28
N GLY A 14 -44.08 -4.24 -23.69
CA GLY A 14 -43.93 -3.06 -22.83
C GLY A 14 -44.20 -3.23 -21.34
N ASN A 15 -44.58 -4.40 -20.82
CA ASN A 15 -44.98 -4.47 -19.41
C ASN A 15 -44.72 -5.81 -18.70
N PHE A 16 -43.47 -6.30 -18.76
CA PHE A 16 -43.01 -7.32 -17.79
C PHE A 16 -42.27 -6.61 -16.64
N PRO A 17 -42.86 -6.52 -15.43
CA PRO A 17 -42.23 -5.83 -14.30
C PRO A 17 -40.87 -6.45 -13.91
N GLY A 18 -40.63 -7.73 -14.21
CA GLY A 18 -39.35 -8.40 -13.93
C GLY A 18 -38.16 -7.93 -14.78
N GLY A 19 -38.37 -7.61 -16.06
CA GLY A 19 -37.28 -7.20 -16.97
C GLY A 19 -36.77 -5.79 -16.65
N ARG A 20 -37.70 -4.84 -16.43
CA ARG A 20 -37.35 -3.48 -16.01
C ARG A 20 -36.69 -3.48 -14.62
N GLN A 21 -37.20 -4.30 -13.69
CA GLN A 21 -36.61 -4.44 -12.36
C GLN A 21 -35.20 -5.08 -12.43
N MET A 22 -34.97 -6.08 -13.28
CA MET A 22 -33.64 -6.64 -13.51
C MET A 22 -32.66 -5.61 -14.08
N ILE A 23 -33.07 -4.84 -15.09
CA ILE A 23 -32.22 -3.79 -15.68
C ILE A 23 -31.86 -2.73 -14.64
N LEU A 24 -32.82 -2.32 -13.79
CA LEU A 24 -32.57 -1.37 -12.71
C LEU A 24 -31.61 -1.94 -11.66
N LEU A 25 -31.74 -3.21 -11.28
CA LEU A 25 -30.84 -3.86 -10.34
C LEU A 25 -29.42 -4.01 -10.90
N VAL A 26 -29.28 -4.38 -12.17
CA VAL A 26 -27.98 -4.45 -12.84
C VAL A 26 -27.34 -3.07 -12.93
N ALA A 27 -28.10 -2.04 -13.32
CA ALA A 27 -27.59 -0.67 -13.40
C ALA A 27 -27.15 -0.12 -12.04
N LEU A 28 -27.90 -0.43 -10.97
CA LEU A 28 -27.54 -0.06 -9.60
C LEU A 28 -26.26 -0.78 -9.16
N SER A 29 -26.18 -2.09 -9.38
CA SER A 29 -24.99 -2.88 -9.05
C SER A 29 -23.75 -2.38 -9.79
N LEU A 30 -23.89 -2.06 -11.08
CA LEU A 30 -22.79 -1.53 -11.90
C LEU A 30 -22.33 -0.15 -11.39
N SER A 31 -23.28 0.73 -11.04
CA SER A 31 -22.97 2.04 -10.45
C SER A 31 -22.17 1.91 -9.15
N ILE A 32 -22.58 0.99 -8.27
CA ILE A 32 -21.87 0.74 -7.01
C ILE A 32 -20.48 0.15 -7.27
N ALA A 33 -20.36 -0.81 -8.19
CA ALA A 33 -19.07 -1.43 -8.53
C ALA A 33 -18.06 -0.41 -9.08
N ILE A 34 -18.51 0.48 -9.96
CA ILE A 34 -17.68 1.58 -10.48
C ILE A 34 -17.29 2.53 -9.34
N GLY A 35 -18.24 2.90 -8.48
CA GLY A 35 -17.99 3.78 -7.32
C GLY A 35 -16.96 3.20 -6.35
N VAL A 36 -17.05 1.91 -6.03
CA VAL A 36 -16.10 1.20 -5.15
C VAL A 36 -14.72 1.14 -5.79
N THR A 37 -14.63 0.79 -7.08
CA THR A 37 -13.35 0.72 -7.80
C THR A 37 -12.67 2.09 -7.88
N ALA A 38 -13.43 3.15 -8.15
CA ALA A 38 -12.93 4.52 -8.13
C ALA A 38 -12.51 4.97 -6.71
N ALA A 39 -13.24 4.56 -5.68
CA ALA A 39 -12.85 4.84 -4.29
C ALA A 39 -11.55 4.14 -3.89
N PHE A 40 -11.27 2.94 -4.41
CA PHE A 40 -9.97 2.28 -4.22
C PHE A 40 -8.81 3.03 -4.89
N TRP A 41 -9.05 3.71 -6.02
CA TRP A 41 -8.03 4.56 -6.66
C TRP A 41 -7.75 5.84 -5.88
N LEU A 42 -8.74 6.34 -5.12
CA LEU A 42 -8.60 7.54 -4.29
C LEU A 42 -7.98 7.27 -2.92
N ARG A 43 -7.73 6.00 -2.57
CA ARG A 43 -6.96 5.66 -1.37
C ARG A 43 -5.49 5.95 -1.62
N GLU A 44 -5.05 7.15 -1.25
CA GLU A 44 -3.62 7.44 -1.15
C GLU A 44 -2.97 6.48 -0.15
N PRO A 45 -1.95 5.71 -0.56
CA PRO A 45 -1.18 4.92 0.39
C PRO A 45 -0.49 5.91 1.33
N SER A 46 -0.92 5.92 2.59
CA SER A 46 -0.24 6.69 3.63
C SER A 46 1.15 6.09 3.80
N TYR A 47 2.18 6.93 3.66
CA TYR A 47 3.56 6.52 3.91
C TYR A 47 3.92 6.88 5.34
N GLU A 48 4.54 5.95 6.03
CA GLU A 48 4.96 6.12 7.42
C GLU A 48 6.44 5.78 7.57
N LEU A 49 7.06 6.42 8.57
CA LEU A 49 8.48 6.34 8.82
C LEU A 49 8.89 4.91 9.25
N LEU A 50 9.69 4.26 8.43
CA LEU A 50 10.29 2.97 8.76
C LEU A 50 11.52 3.17 9.64
N TYR A 51 12.50 3.93 9.15
CA TYR A 51 13.73 4.30 9.85
C TYR A 51 14.14 5.73 9.49
N SER A 52 14.67 6.47 10.46
CA SER A 52 15.30 7.77 10.28
C SER A 52 16.74 7.73 10.79
N ASN A 53 17.57 8.67 10.33
CA ASN A 53 18.93 8.87 10.85
C ASN A 53 19.84 7.63 10.72
N LEU A 54 19.65 6.84 9.66
CA LEU A 54 20.53 5.73 9.33
C LEU A 54 21.84 6.25 8.73
N SER A 55 22.93 5.51 8.94
CA SER A 55 24.17 5.73 8.20
C SER A 55 23.96 5.42 6.71
N ASP A 56 24.70 6.06 5.80
CA ASP A 56 24.57 5.83 4.34
C ASP A 56 24.70 4.34 3.96
N ARG A 57 25.53 3.62 4.71
CA ARG A 57 25.74 2.17 4.55
C ARG A 57 24.50 1.36 4.95
N ASP A 58 23.81 1.76 6.02
CA ASP A 58 22.59 1.09 6.48
C ASP A 58 21.38 1.45 5.62
N VAL A 59 21.28 2.71 5.15
CA VAL A 59 20.27 3.12 4.17
C VAL A 59 20.34 2.23 2.94
N SER A 60 21.54 2.05 2.37
CA SER A 60 21.74 1.22 1.18
C SER A 60 21.34 -0.25 1.42
N ALA A 61 21.72 -0.81 2.58
CA ALA A 61 21.39 -2.18 2.94
C ALA A 61 19.88 -2.41 3.12
N VAL A 62 19.19 -1.46 3.75
CA VAL A 62 17.73 -1.50 3.92
C VAL A 62 17.02 -1.33 2.58
N MET A 63 17.50 -0.43 1.73
CA MET A 63 16.95 -0.25 0.37
C MET A 63 17.08 -1.53 -0.47
N ASP A 64 18.22 -2.21 -0.42
CA ASP A 64 18.43 -3.46 -1.17
C ASP A 64 17.50 -4.57 -0.68
N ALA A 65 17.31 -4.69 0.64
CA ALA A 65 16.36 -5.64 1.22
C ALA A 65 14.90 -5.33 0.80
N LEU A 66 14.48 -4.06 0.85
CA LEU A 66 13.14 -3.65 0.41
C LEU A 66 12.91 -3.91 -1.09
N ARG A 67 13.93 -3.69 -1.93
CA ARG A 67 13.88 -4.01 -3.36
C ARG A 67 13.77 -5.51 -3.60
N ALA A 68 14.52 -6.31 -2.86
CA ALA A 68 14.47 -7.77 -2.97
C ALA A 68 13.09 -8.32 -2.57
N GLU A 69 12.43 -7.66 -1.63
CA GLU A 69 11.09 -8.02 -1.17
C GLU A 69 9.96 -7.48 -2.06
N GLY A 70 10.24 -6.48 -2.90
CA GLY A 70 9.25 -5.80 -3.72
C GLY A 70 8.35 -4.84 -2.95
N THR A 71 8.74 -4.46 -1.72
CA THR A 71 8.01 -3.48 -0.92
C THR A 71 8.22 -2.08 -1.48
N PRO A 72 7.16 -1.31 -1.78
CA PRO A 72 7.30 0.08 -2.21
C PRO A 72 7.86 0.94 -1.07
N TYR A 73 8.88 1.74 -1.37
CA TYR A 73 9.52 2.63 -0.39
C TYR A 73 9.76 4.01 -0.99
N ARG A 74 9.87 5.01 -0.11
CA ARG A 74 10.21 6.40 -0.46
C ARG A 74 11.35 6.87 0.43
N LEU A 75 12.28 7.64 -0.14
CA LEU A 75 13.33 8.31 0.60
C LEU A 75 13.00 9.80 0.68
N ASP A 76 12.95 10.34 1.90
CA ASP A 76 12.72 11.76 2.16
C ASP A 76 13.80 12.27 3.11
N ASN A 77 14.75 13.09 2.64
CA ASN A 77 15.80 13.69 3.46
C ASN A 77 16.56 12.72 4.40
N GLY A 78 16.84 11.49 3.94
CA GLY A 78 17.51 10.46 4.75
C GLY A 78 16.59 9.65 5.67
N ALA A 79 15.28 9.91 5.62
CA ALA A 79 14.24 9.08 6.22
C ALA A 79 13.66 8.11 5.19
N LEU A 80 13.51 6.86 5.59
CA LEU A 80 12.99 5.79 4.76
C LEU A 80 11.53 5.55 5.15
N LEU A 81 10.62 5.70 4.19
CA LEU A 81 9.18 5.56 4.39
C LEU A 81 8.65 4.39 3.59
N VAL A 82 7.65 3.70 4.15
CA VAL A 82 6.92 2.59 3.50
C VAL A 82 5.41 2.76 3.75
N PRO A 83 4.52 2.09 3.00
CA PRO A 83 3.09 2.15 3.27
C PRO A 83 2.78 1.77 4.72
N SER A 84 1.97 2.57 5.42
CA SER A 84 1.57 2.35 6.82
C SER A 84 1.02 0.95 7.06
N ALA A 85 0.34 0.38 6.06
CA ALA A 85 -0.19 -0.98 6.11
C ALA A 85 0.90 -2.06 6.23
N GLU A 86 2.11 -1.78 5.76
CA GLU A 86 3.22 -2.74 5.68
C GLU A 86 4.34 -2.46 6.68
N VAL A 87 4.44 -1.25 7.26
CA VAL A 87 5.52 -0.84 8.19
C VAL A 87 5.86 -1.92 9.21
N TYR A 88 4.87 -2.44 9.92
CA TYR A 88 5.11 -3.45 10.97
C TYR A 88 5.67 -4.76 10.41
N ASN A 89 5.12 -5.23 9.29
CA ASN A 89 5.56 -6.45 8.63
C ASN A 89 7.00 -6.27 8.09
N THR A 90 7.26 -5.15 7.44
CA THR A 90 8.57 -4.77 6.92
C THR A 90 9.60 -4.68 8.05
N ARG A 91 9.29 -4.06 9.20
CA ARG A 91 10.20 -4.02 10.36
C ARG A 91 10.52 -5.41 10.88
N LEU A 92 9.51 -6.27 11.03
CA LEU A 92 9.70 -7.64 11.49
C LEU A 92 10.62 -8.41 10.55
N ARG A 93 10.42 -8.26 9.24
CA ARG A 93 11.23 -8.94 8.22
C ARG A 93 12.65 -8.41 8.13
N LEU A 94 12.84 -7.09 8.12
CA LEU A 94 14.17 -6.50 8.16
C LEU A 94 14.91 -6.91 9.43
N SER A 95 14.24 -6.94 10.58
CA SER A 95 14.84 -7.42 11.83
C SER A 95 15.25 -8.90 11.77
N SER A 96 14.46 -9.74 11.06
CA SER A 96 14.82 -11.15 10.83
C SER A 96 16.07 -11.32 9.95
N GLN A 97 16.37 -10.31 9.11
CA GLN A 97 17.57 -10.24 8.29
C GLN A 97 18.75 -9.56 9.02
N GLY A 98 18.57 -9.15 10.27
CA GLY A 98 19.58 -8.42 11.03
C GLY A 98 19.77 -6.97 10.57
N LEU A 99 18.77 -6.38 9.92
CA LEU A 99 18.76 -4.99 9.49
C LEU A 99 17.88 -4.14 10.41
N PRO A 100 18.23 -2.85 10.61
CA PRO A 100 19.47 -2.20 10.18
C PRO A 100 20.65 -2.64 11.06
N ARG A 101 21.85 -2.75 10.45
CA ARG A 101 23.04 -3.24 11.18
C ARG A 101 23.43 -2.32 12.34
N GLY A 102 23.04 -1.06 12.28
CA GLY A 102 23.17 -0.05 13.33
C GLY A 102 22.06 0.02 14.38
N ALA A 103 21.07 -0.90 14.40
CA ALA A 103 20.05 -0.92 15.47
C ALA A 103 20.63 -1.21 16.88
N GLY A 104 21.92 -1.55 16.96
CA GLY A 104 22.67 -1.64 18.21
C GLY A 104 23.31 -0.31 18.60
N PHE A 105 22.50 0.71 18.91
CA PHE A 105 22.94 2.02 19.45
C PHE A 105 23.68 1.95 20.82
N GLY A 106 24.16 0.77 21.25
CA GLY A 106 24.69 0.53 22.59
C GLY A 106 26.08 -0.09 22.66
N LEU A 107 26.72 -0.51 21.56
CA LEU A 107 28.06 -1.14 21.62
C LEU A 107 29.19 -0.20 21.21
N GLU A 108 28.97 0.68 20.23
CA GLU A 108 29.99 1.62 19.74
C GLU A 108 30.31 2.74 20.75
N VAL A 109 29.33 3.12 21.59
CA VAL A 109 29.54 4.11 22.67
C VAL A 109 30.34 3.51 23.84
N ILE A 110 30.12 2.22 24.16
CA ILE A 110 30.84 1.53 25.25
C ILE A 110 32.31 1.30 24.86
N GLU A 111 32.59 0.98 23.61
CA GLU A 111 33.98 0.81 23.13
C GLU A 111 34.75 2.14 23.06
N GLY A 112 34.07 3.26 22.78
CA GLY A 112 34.67 4.60 22.84
C GLY A 112 35.07 5.04 24.25
N GLU A 113 34.30 4.67 25.28
CA GLU A 113 34.56 5.05 26.69
C GLU A 113 35.50 4.08 27.44
N SER A 114 35.78 2.90 26.89
CA SER A 114 36.65 1.88 27.51
C SER A 114 38.13 2.30 27.62
N SER A 115 38.52 3.43 27.01
CA SER A 115 39.88 3.98 27.08
C SER A 115 40.18 4.80 28.35
N PHE A 116 39.17 5.11 29.18
CA PHE A 116 39.35 5.98 30.36
C PHE A 116 39.60 5.27 31.69
N SER A 117 39.46 3.93 31.80
CA SER A 117 39.55 3.23 33.09
C SER A 117 40.93 2.66 33.46
N THR A 118 41.92 2.69 32.56
CA THR A 118 43.18 1.94 32.76
C THR A 118 44.42 2.80 33.06
N SER A 119 44.33 4.13 32.99
CA SER A 119 45.50 5.02 33.01
C SER A 119 45.58 5.99 34.21
N GLN A 120 45.08 5.61 35.39
CA GLN A 120 45.33 6.40 36.61
C GLN A 120 45.76 5.59 37.85
N PHE A 121 46.36 4.42 37.64
CA PHE A 121 47.03 3.65 38.70
C PHE A 121 48.50 3.38 38.34
N MET A 122 49.27 4.42 38.06
CA MET A 122 50.73 4.43 38.20
C MET A 122 51.21 5.81 38.61
#